data_AF-A0AAD5J8R9-F1
#
_entry.id   AF-A0AAD5J8R9-F1
#
_cell.length_a   1.000
_cell.length_b   1.000
_cell.length_c   1.000
_cell.angle_alpha   90.00
_cell.angle_beta   90.00
_cell.angle_gamma   90.00
#
_symmetry.space_group_name_H-M   'P 1'
#
loop_
_entity.id
_entity.type
_entity.pdbx_description
1 polymer ?
#
loop_
_entity_poly.entity_id
_entity_poly.type
_entity_poly.pdbx_seq_one_letter_code
_entity_poly.pdbx_strand_id
1 'polypeptide(L)'
;MLEALKKSRYHMKRCFAKYIEKGRRTLKLQQLMDETAKAIDDVTERNQVLEGLLGYILCSTQEAVVIPPHVAFAVRPNPGSWEFVKVNSDDLTVDPITTADYLKFKEMVYDENR
;
A
#
# COMPACT_ATOMS: atom_id res chain seq x y z
N MET A 1 -25.04 -0.76 -3.24
CA MET A 1 -24.10 -0.04 -2.38
C MET A 1 -23.23 -0.99 -1.56
N LEU A 2 -23.81 -1.88 -0.74
CA LEU A 2 -23.05 -2.84 0.09
C LEU A 2 -22.17 -3.81 -0.73
N GLU A 3 -22.69 -4.35 -1.83
CA GLU A 3 -21.94 -5.28 -2.70
C GLU A 3 -20.73 -4.62 -3.38
N ALA A 4 -20.83 -3.36 -3.78
CA ALA A 4 -19.72 -2.60 -4.35
C ALA A 4 -18.60 -2.37 -3.31
N LEU A 5 -18.97 -2.07 -2.07
CA LEU A 5 -18.01 -1.91 -0.97
C LEU A 5 -17.31 -3.23 -0.64
N LYS A 6 -18.06 -4.34 -0.57
CA LYS A 6 -17.49 -5.69 -0.38
C LYS A 6 -16.51 -6.04 -1.48
N LYS A 7 -16.89 -5.79 -2.75
CA LYS A 7 -16.04 -6.05 -3.92
C LYS A 7 -14.75 -5.21 -3.87
N SER A 8 -14.86 -3.92 -3.58
CA SER A 8 -13.70 -3.04 -3.41
C SER A 8 -12.76 -3.52 -2.30
N ARG A 9 -13.32 -3.90 -1.15
CA ARG A 9 -12.56 -4.44 0.00
C ARG A 9 -11.86 -5.76 -0.35
N TYR A 10 -12.52 -6.63 -1.12
CA TYR A 10 -11.94 -7.89 -1.60
C TYR A 10 -10.70 -7.65 -2.47
N HIS A 11 -10.79 -6.75 -3.45
CA HIS A 11 -9.65 -6.43 -4.30
C HIS A 11 -8.52 -5.74 -3.54
N MET A 12 -8.83 -4.81 -2.63
CA MET A 12 -7.80 -4.22 -1.75
C MET A 12 -7.06 -5.30 -0.95
N LYS A 13 -7.77 -6.26 -0.35
CA LYS A 13 -7.12 -7.38 0.36
C LYS A 13 -6.18 -8.17 -0.56
N ARG A 14 -6.60 -8.46 -1.80
CA ARG A 14 -5.72 -9.12 -2.79
C ARG A 14 -4.46 -8.29 -3.10
N CYS A 15 -4.60 -6.98 -3.30
CA CYS A 15 -3.46 -6.09 -3.55
C CYS A 15 -2.49 -6.08 -2.37
N PHE A 16 -2.98 -5.93 -1.14
CA PHE A 16 -2.14 -5.92 0.05
C PHE A 16 -1.47 -7.26 0.32
N ALA A 17 -2.18 -8.37 0.11
CA ALA A 17 -1.58 -9.71 0.13
C ALA A 17 -0.42 -9.82 -0.89
N LYS A 18 -0.58 -9.23 -2.08
CA LYS A 18 0.47 -9.20 -3.09
C LYS A 18 1.67 -8.32 -2.71
N TYR A 19 1.43 -7.20 -2.03
CA TYR A 19 2.51 -6.33 -1.54
C TYR A 19 3.40 -7.05 -0.52
N ILE A 20 2.80 -7.79 0.42
CA ILE A 20 3.52 -8.50 1.49
C ILE A 20 4.14 -9.84 1.07
N GLU A 21 3.73 -10.40 -0.09
CA GLU A 21 4.13 -11.74 -0.56
C GLU A 21 5.65 -11.98 -0.57
N LYS A 22 6.44 -10.94 -0.88
CA LYS A 22 7.91 -11.02 -0.99
C LYS A 22 8.64 -10.61 0.29
N GLY A 23 7.92 -10.50 1.41
CA GLY A 23 8.50 -10.12 2.70
C GLY A 23 8.88 -8.65 2.78
N ARG A 24 9.88 -8.35 3.61
CA ARG A 24 10.30 -6.98 3.92
C ARG A 24 11.00 -6.32 2.73
N ARG A 25 10.52 -5.15 2.31
CA ARG A 25 11.08 -4.40 1.18
C ARG A 25 10.52 -2.99 1.09
N THR A 26 11.23 -2.13 0.38
CA THR A 26 10.70 -0.83 -0.07
C THR A 26 10.18 -0.95 -1.50
N LEU A 27 9.01 -0.39 -1.77
CA LEU A 27 8.35 -0.33 -3.07
C LEU A 27 8.19 1.12 -3.51
N LYS A 28 8.59 1.42 -4.73
CA LYS A 28 8.26 2.68 -5.41
C LYS A 28 6.91 2.57 -6.11
N LEU A 29 6.34 3.71 -6.51
CA LEU A 29 5.06 3.80 -7.22
C LEU A 29 4.91 2.75 -8.34
N GLN A 30 5.86 2.68 -9.27
CA GLN A 30 5.78 1.74 -10.39
C GLN A 30 5.69 0.28 -9.92
N GLN A 31 6.42 -0.08 -8.86
CA GLN A 31 6.38 -1.42 -8.29
C GLN A 31 5.04 -1.69 -7.58
N LEU A 32 4.46 -0.70 -6.89
CA LEU A 32 3.12 -0.82 -6.31
C LEU A 32 2.05 -1.03 -7.40
N MET A 33 2.15 -0.30 -8.51
CA MET A 33 1.26 -0.46 -9.66
C MET A 33 1.42 -1.85 -10.30
N ASP A 34 2.65 -2.34 -10.45
CA ASP A 34 2.93 -3.66 -11.01
C ASP A 34 2.38 -4.79 -10.12
N GLU A 35 2.57 -4.70 -8.80
CA GLU A 35 2.02 -5.69 -7.87
C GLU A 35 0.48 -5.62 -7.83
N THR A 36 -0.12 -4.43 -7.93
CA THR A 36 -1.58 -4.26 -8.07
C THR A 36 -2.09 -4.93 -9.34
N ALA A 37 -1.40 -4.73 -10.47
CA ALA A 37 -1.78 -5.30 -11.75
C ALA A 37 -1.68 -6.83 -11.76
N LYS A 38 -0.78 -7.41 -10.96
CA LYS A 38 -0.65 -8.86 -10.75
C LYS A 38 -1.64 -9.42 -9.73
N ALA A 39 -2.23 -8.58 -8.89
CA ALA A 39 -3.17 -9.00 -7.87
C ALA A 39 -4.59 -9.22 -8.41
N ILE A 40 -4.93 -8.62 -9.56
CA ILE A 40 -6.27 -8.64 -10.15
C ILE A 40 -6.16 -9.03 -11.63
N ASP A 41 -6.63 -10.24 -11.96
CA ASP A 41 -6.52 -10.82 -13.31
C ASP A 41 -7.47 -10.16 -14.31
N ASP A 42 -8.69 -9.80 -13.87
CA ASP A 42 -9.69 -9.14 -14.71
C ASP A 42 -9.34 -7.66 -14.93
N VAL A 43 -9.25 -7.27 -16.20
CA VAL A 43 -8.83 -5.91 -16.60
C VAL A 43 -9.86 -4.86 -16.17
N THR A 44 -11.15 -5.18 -16.23
CA THR A 44 -12.22 -4.25 -15.85
C THR A 44 -12.24 -4.02 -14.35
N GLU A 45 -12.11 -5.07 -13.54
CA GLU A 45 -12.01 -4.98 -12.08
C GLU A 45 -10.75 -4.23 -11.65
N ARG A 46 -9.62 -4.50 -12.32
CA ARG A 46 -8.37 -3.81 -12.07
C ARG A 46 -8.51 -2.30 -12.33
N ASN A 47 -9.10 -1.91 -13.46
CA ASN A 47 -9.31 -0.51 -13.79
C ASN A 47 -10.23 0.16 -12.75
N GLN A 48 -11.31 -0.50 -12.33
CA GLN A 48 -12.19 0.02 -11.28
C GLN A 48 -11.46 0.27 -9.95
N VAL A 49 -10.49 -0.57 -9.59
CA VAL A 49 -9.69 -0.41 -8.37
C VAL A 49 -8.69 0.74 -8.50
N LEU A 50 -8.05 0.87 -9.67
CA LEU A 50 -7.10 1.95 -9.98
C LEU A 50 -7.78 3.31 -10.21
N GLU A 51 -9.05 3.34 -10.59
CA GLU A 51 -9.86 4.57 -10.67
C GLU A 51 -10.47 4.95 -9.30
N GLY A 52 -10.44 4.03 -8.34
CA GLY A 52 -10.98 4.21 -7.00
C GLY A 52 -9.98 4.78 -5.98
N LEU A 53 -10.34 4.64 -4.69
CA LEU A 53 -9.56 5.15 -3.56
C LEU A 53 -8.11 4.62 -3.54
N LEU A 54 -7.91 3.34 -3.85
CA LEU A 54 -6.57 2.76 -3.86
C LEU A 54 -5.69 3.42 -4.93
N GLY A 55 -6.21 3.62 -6.14
CA GLY A 55 -5.48 4.30 -7.19
C GLY A 55 -5.12 5.73 -6.85
N TYR A 56 -6.03 6.48 -6.22
CA TYR A 56 -5.73 7.82 -5.70
C TYR A 56 -4.56 7.80 -4.69
N ILE A 57 -4.62 6.91 -3.70
CA ILE A 57 -3.56 6.74 -2.69
C ILE A 57 -2.23 6.39 -3.37
N LEU A 58 -2.24 5.44 -4.31
CA LEU A 58 -1.05 5.03 -5.04
C LEU A 58 -0.44 6.20 -5.80
N CYS A 59 -1.23 6.96 -6.58
CA CYS A 59 -0.74 8.11 -7.33
C CYS A 59 -0.14 9.21 -6.45
N SER A 60 -0.59 9.35 -5.21
CA SER A 60 -0.01 10.29 -4.24
C SER A 60 1.12 9.68 -3.39
N THR A 61 1.36 8.37 -3.47
CA THR A 61 2.42 7.68 -2.73
C THR A 61 3.77 7.84 -3.42
N GLN A 62 4.79 8.29 -2.68
CA GLN A 62 6.16 8.37 -3.17
C GLN A 62 6.91 7.04 -3.02
N GLU A 63 6.73 6.39 -1.87
CA GLU A 63 7.24 5.05 -1.59
C GLU A 63 6.36 4.40 -0.53
N ALA A 64 6.40 3.07 -0.50
CA ALA A 64 5.83 2.26 0.54
C ALA A 64 6.88 1.31 1.12
N VAL A 65 6.82 1.08 2.42
CA VAL A 65 7.68 0.16 3.15
C VAL A 65 6.83 -1.00 3.62
N VAL A 66 7.20 -2.19 3.19
CA VAL A 66 6.53 -3.43 3.54
C VAL A 66 7.26 -4.06 4.71
N ILE A 67 6.58 -4.21 5.84
CA ILE A 67 7.01 -4.99 7.01
C ILE A 67 5.80 -5.83 7.42
N PRO A 68 5.65 -7.07 6.92
CA PRO A 68 4.43 -7.87 7.12
C PRO A 68 4.04 -7.97 8.60
N PRO A 69 2.74 -7.84 8.95
CA PRO A 69 1.58 -7.68 8.06
C PRO A 69 1.31 -6.23 7.61
N HIS A 70 2.20 -5.30 7.90
CA HIS A 70 1.98 -3.87 7.65
C HIS A 70 2.63 -3.40 6.35
N VAL A 71 1.96 -2.43 5.71
CA VAL A 71 2.53 -1.63 4.62
C VAL A 71 2.41 -0.17 5.03
N ALA A 72 3.53 0.50 5.22
CA ALA A 72 3.61 1.92 5.53
C ALA A 72 3.78 2.73 4.25
N PHE A 73 2.97 3.77 4.03
CA PHE A 73 3.00 4.62 2.85
C PHE A 73 3.52 6.01 3.23
N ALA A 74 4.46 6.54 2.44
CA ALA A 74 4.79 7.96 2.44
C ALA A 74 4.02 8.64 1.30
N VAL A 75 2.96 9.33 1.68
CA VAL A 75 2.04 10.02 0.77
C VAL A 75 2.45 11.49 0.69
N ARG A 76 2.45 12.05 -0.51
CA ARG A 76 2.76 13.46 -0.78
C ARG A 76 1.63 14.09 -1.60
N PRO A 77 0.54 14.54 -0.95
CA PRO A 77 -0.59 15.14 -1.65
C PRO A 77 -0.21 16.44 -2.36
N ASN A 78 0.69 17.24 -1.76
CA ASN A 78 1.12 18.54 -2.28
C ASN A 78 2.64 18.71 -2.10
N PRO A 79 3.29 19.59 -2.90
CA PRO A 79 4.68 19.92 -2.68
C PRO A 79 4.95 20.45 -1.27
N GLY A 80 5.87 19.79 -0.55
CA GLY A 80 6.22 20.15 0.83
C GLY A 80 5.30 19.58 1.91
N SER A 81 4.20 18.92 1.54
CA SER A 81 3.30 18.25 2.48
C SER A 81 3.47 16.74 2.42
N TRP A 82 3.70 16.11 3.58
CA TRP A 82 3.88 14.66 3.71
C TRP A 82 2.94 14.09 4.76
N GLU A 83 2.32 12.98 4.41
CA GLU A 83 1.48 12.18 5.30
C GLU A 83 2.04 10.76 5.33
N PHE A 84 2.10 10.18 6.52
CA PHE A 84 2.58 8.83 6.73
C PHE A 84 1.46 8.00 7.34
N VAL A 85 1.13 6.90 6.67
CA VAL A 85 0.07 5.99 7.13
C VAL A 85 0.58 4.57 7.08
N LYS A 86 0.16 3.74 8.04
CA LYS A 86 0.43 2.31 8.08
C LYS A 86 -0.89 1.58 7.89
N VAL A 87 -0.90 0.60 7.00
CA VAL A 87 -2.07 -0.21 6.71
C VAL A 87 -1.77 -1.67 7.06
N ASN A 88 -2.67 -2.32 7.78
CA ASN A 88 -2.60 -3.75 8.04
C ASN A 88 -3.19 -4.54 6.86
N SER A 89 -2.45 -5.54 6.35
CA SER A 89 -2.87 -6.33 5.20
C SER A 89 -4.12 -7.19 5.43
N ASP A 90 -4.40 -7.56 6.67
CA ASP A 90 -5.37 -8.59 7.02
C ASP A 90 -6.78 -8.00 7.15
N ASP A 91 -6.88 -6.83 7.78
CA ASP A 91 -8.15 -6.15 8.05
C ASP A 91 -8.28 -4.77 7.36
N LEU A 92 -7.21 -4.31 6.69
CA LEU A 92 -7.14 -3.00 6.03
C LEU A 92 -7.38 -1.82 7.00
N THR A 93 -7.07 -1.99 8.28
CA THR A 93 -7.04 -0.88 9.24
C THR A 93 -5.93 0.09 8.84
N VAL A 94 -6.23 1.38 8.92
CA VAL A 94 -5.33 2.47 8.52
C VAL A 94 -5.01 3.30 9.75
N ASP A 95 -3.75 3.30 10.15
CA ASP A 95 -3.23 4.08 11.27
C ASP A 95 -2.37 5.23 10.73
N PRO A 96 -2.65 6.50 11.09
CA PRO A 96 -1.68 7.57 10.87
C PRO A 96 -0.45 7.31 11.74
N ILE A 97 0.74 7.55 11.18
CA ILE A 97 2.02 7.36 11.89
C ILE A 97 2.87 8.61 11.79
N THR A 98 3.81 8.77 12.71
CA THR A 98 4.75 9.90 12.66
C THR A 98 5.85 9.65 11.63
N THR A 99 6.55 10.71 11.22
CA THR A 99 7.75 10.57 10.39
C THR A 99 8.80 9.68 11.03
N ALA A 100 8.98 9.78 12.35
CA ALA A 100 9.93 8.95 13.09
C ALA A 100 9.54 7.46 13.02
N ASP A 101 8.24 7.15 13.15
CA ASP A 101 7.77 5.78 13.01
C ASP A 101 8.00 5.25 11.59
N TYR A 102 7.69 6.05 10.56
CA TYR A 102 7.96 5.66 9.18
C TYR A 102 9.45 5.38 8.91
N LEU A 103 10.35 6.19 9.49
CA LEU A 103 11.79 5.95 9.36
C LEU A 103 12.23 4.65 10.05
N LYS A 104 11.68 4.31 11.22
CA LYS A 104 11.92 3.00 11.86
C LYS A 104 11.49 1.85 10.96
N PHE A 105 10.35 1.96 10.27
CA PHE A 105 9.93 0.96 9.28
C PHE A 105 10.99 0.79 8.18
N LYS A 106 11.60 1.87 7.68
CA LYS A 106 12.67 1.79 6.68
C LYS A 106 13.92 1.10 7.23
N GLU A 107 14.31 1.43 8.45
CA GLU A 107 15.48 0.82 9.12
C GLU A 107 15.28 -0.69 9.30
N MET A 108 14.08 -1.13 9.71
CA MET A 108 13.72 -2.55 9.88
C MET A 108 13.85 -3.41 8.61
N VAL A 109 13.84 -2.79 7.41
CA VAL A 109 14.10 -3.50 6.14
C VAL A 109 15.57 -3.95 6.06
N TYR A 110 16.49 -3.22 6.69
CA TYR A 110 17.94 -3.42 6.56
C TYR A 110 18.59 -4.00 7.82
N ASP A 111 18.00 -3.80 9.00
CA ASP A 111 18.62 -4.15 10.29
C ASP A 111 18.77 -5.66 10.55
N GLU A 112 17.99 -6.54 9.91
CA GLU A 112 18.15 -8.00 10.08
C GLU A 112 19.37 -8.60 9.35
N ASN A 113 20.04 -7.82 8.50
CA ASN A 113 21.26 -8.24 7.81
C ASN A 113 22.56 -7.83 8.53
N ARG A 114 22.48 -7.48 9.82
CA ARG A 114 23.62 -7.26 10.71
C ARG A 114 23.74 -8.37 11.73
#